data_AF-A0A814VEP2-F1
#
_entry.id   AF-A0A814VEP2-F1
#
_cell.length_a   1.000
_cell.length_b   1.000
_cell.length_c   1.000
_cell.angle_alpha   90.00
_cell.angle_beta   90.00
_cell.angle_gamma   90.00
#
_symmetry.space_group_name_H-M   'P 1'
#
loop_
_entity.id
_entity.type
_entity.pdbx_description
1 polymer ?
#
loop_
_entity_poly.entity_id
_entity_poly.type
_entity_poly.pdbx_seq_one_letter_code
_entity_poly.pdbx_strand_id
1 'polypeptide(L)'
;MSDTDALNTIIELENYYTGVKNGLIGEPSEMVDKAWHAHILNTPMYFSFCESIFGYYLHHIPYWTAGSEDQQTQAIVSSLDFKIPMYMKLKNLGIRHLNETVWTYKTSELNNNIKKNVEL
;
A
#
# COMPACT_ATOMS: atom_id res chain seq x y z
N MET A 1 -20.75 13.26 -0.48
CA MET A 1 -19.76 14.34 -0.65
C MET A 1 -20.37 15.35 -1.60
N SER A 2 -20.41 16.62 -1.22
CA SER A 2 -20.86 17.71 -2.11
C SER A 2 -19.75 18.12 -3.08
N ASP A 3 -20.08 18.87 -4.13
CA ASP A 3 -19.08 19.44 -5.05
C ASP A 3 -18.07 20.34 -4.32
N THR A 4 -18.55 21.10 -3.32
CA THR A 4 -17.70 21.93 -2.46
C THR A 4 -16.73 21.08 -1.64
N ASP A 5 -17.19 19.96 -1.08
CA ASP A 5 -16.31 19.06 -0.31
C ASP A 5 -15.25 18.43 -1.23
N ALA A 6 -15.63 18.07 -2.45
CA ALA A 6 -14.71 17.53 -3.45
C ALA A 6 -13.61 18.56 -3.81
N LEU A 7 -14.01 19.80 -4.06
CA LEU A 7 -13.07 20.89 -4.36
C LEU A 7 -12.12 21.17 -3.19
N ASN A 8 -12.65 21.26 -1.98
CA ASN A 8 -11.85 21.46 -0.77
C ASN A 8 -10.84 20.32 -0.58
N THR A 9 -11.26 19.07 -0.83
CA THR A 9 -10.37 17.90 -0.75
C THR A 9 -9.19 18.01 -1.73
N ILE A 10 -9.44 18.47 -2.96
CA ILE A 10 -8.38 18.65 -3.95
C ILE A 10 -7.40 19.74 -3.51
N ILE A 11 -7.90 20.87 -3.01
CA ILE A 11 -7.06 21.96 -2.50
C ILE A 11 -6.21 21.50 -1.30
N GLU A 12 -6.80 20.75 -0.38
CA GLU A 12 -6.08 20.19 0.77
C GLU A 12 -5.01 19.18 0.33
N LEU A 13 -5.28 18.36 -0.69
CA LEU A 13 -4.30 17.43 -1.25
C LEU A 13 -3.11 18.17 -1.89
N GLU A 14 -3.36 19.27 -2.60
CA GLU A 14 -2.30 20.12 -3.16
C GLU A 14 -1.43 20.76 -2.06
N ASN A 15 -2.07 21.25 -0.98
CA ASN A 15 -1.36 21.77 0.18
C ASN A 15 -0.52 20.69 0.86
N TYR A 16 -1.07 19.47 0.99
CA TYR A 16 -0.35 18.32 1.54
C TYR A 16 0.90 18.01 0.72
N TYR A 17 0.78 17.91 -0.62
CA TYR A 17 1.93 17.69 -1.49
C TYR A 17 2.97 18.80 -1.41
N THR A 18 2.53 20.06 -1.31
CA THR A 18 3.43 21.20 -1.10
C THR A 18 4.19 21.06 0.23
N GLY A 19 3.51 20.66 1.31
CA GLY A 19 4.14 20.38 2.59
C GLY A 19 5.20 19.29 2.49
N VAL A 20 4.84 18.14 1.91
CA VAL A 20 5.74 16.99 1.71
C VAL A 20 6.97 17.39 0.88
N LYS A 21 6.78 18.14 -0.21
CA LYS A 21 7.88 18.63 -1.05
C LYS A 21 8.87 19.49 -0.27
N ASN A 22 8.39 20.25 0.71
CA ASN A 22 9.19 21.12 1.56
C ASN A 22 9.69 20.43 2.85
N GLY A 23 9.55 19.09 2.95
CA GLY A 23 10.05 18.31 4.08
C GLY A 23 9.14 18.35 5.32
N LEU A 24 7.90 18.83 5.20
CA LEU A 24 6.91 18.70 6.26
C LEU A 24 6.36 17.27 6.25
N ILE A 25 6.52 16.57 7.36
CA ILE A 25 6.02 15.22 7.54
C ILE A 25 4.87 15.29 8.54
N GLY A 26 3.66 14.97 8.08
CA GLY A 26 2.47 14.89 8.91
C GLY A 26 1.50 13.85 8.36
N GLU A 27 0.66 13.31 9.23
CA GLU A 27 -0.43 12.43 8.82
C GLU A 27 -1.47 13.28 8.04
N PRO A 28 -1.86 12.85 6.82
CA PRO A 28 -2.93 13.52 6.09
C PRO A 28 -4.27 13.38 6.83
N SER A 29 -5.21 14.29 6.57
CA SER A 29 -6.60 14.08 6.99
C SER A 29 -7.17 12.84 6.31
N GLU A 30 -8.20 12.21 6.88
CA GLU A 30 -8.83 11.02 6.29
C GLU A 30 -9.29 11.25 4.83
N MET A 31 -9.74 12.47 4.51
CA MET A 31 -10.22 12.81 3.18
C MET A 31 -9.05 13.02 2.19
N VAL A 32 -7.96 13.66 2.64
CA VAL A 32 -6.72 13.78 1.86
C VAL A 32 -6.09 12.41 1.62
N ASP A 33 -6.07 11.54 2.64
CA ASP A 33 -5.59 10.16 2.54
C ASP A 33 -6.37 9.38 1.47
N LYS A 34 -7.71 9.41 1.51
CA LYS A 34 -8.56 8.78 0.49
C LYS A 34 -8.31 9.34 -0.91
N ALA A 35 -8.14 10.65 -1.03
CA ALA A 35 -7.86 11.29 -2.31
C ALA A 35 -6.48 10.91 -2.86
N TRP A 36 -5.46 10.84 -1.99
CA TRP A 36 -4.13 10.38 -2.37
C TRP A 36 -4.16 8.92 -2.81
N HIS A 37 -4.86 8.04 -2.09
CA HIS A 37 -5.10 6.66 -2.50
C HIS A 37 -5.71 6.57 -3.90
N ALA A 38 -6.77 7.36 -4.16
CA ALA A 38 -7.40 7.41 -5.47
C ALA A 38 -6.44 7.91 -6.58
N HIS A 39 -5.61 8.90 -6.28
CA HIS A 39 -4.62 9.42 -7.21
C HIS A 39 -3.57 8.35 -7.59
N ILE A 40 -3.11 7.56 -6.63
CA ILE A 40 -2.13 6.47 -6.87
C ILE A 40 -2.67 5.41 -7.84
N LEU A 41 -3.97 5.13 -7.84
CA LEU A 41 -4.57 4.08 -8.68
C LEU A 41 -4.36 4.31 -10.18
N ASN A 42 -4.27 5.57 -10.62
CA ASN A 42 -3.81 5.89 -11.97
C ASN A 42 -2.28 5.96 -12.00
N THR A 43 -1.64 4.79 -11.89
CA THR A 43 -0.20 4.69 -11.67
C THR A 43 0.66 5.43 -12.70
N PRO A 44 0.35 5.47 -14.02
CA PRO A 44 1.16 6.23 -14.98
C PRO A 44 1.07 7.76 -14.76
N MET A 45 -0.12 8.26 -14.44
CA MET A 45 -0.34 9.68 -14.15
C MET A 45 0.36 10.07 -12.84
N TYR A 46 0.18 9.27 -11.79
CA TYR A 46 0.80 9.51 -10.49
C TYR A 46 2.33 9.49 -10.57
N PHE A 47 2.91 8.56 -11.35
CA PHE A 47 4.35 8.51 -11.59
C PHE A 47 4.85 9.80 -12.25
N SER A 48 4.20 10.24 -13.33
CA SER A 48 4.55 11.46 -14.06
C SER A 48 4.40 12.72 -13.18
N PHE A 49 3.33 12.77 -12.38
CA PHE A 49 3.12 13.81 -11.38
C PHE A 49 4.28 13.84 -10.37
N CYS A 50 4.67 12.69 -9.82
CA CYS A 50 5.73 12.62 -8.83
C CYS A 50 7.08 13.10 -9.39
N GLU A 51 7.41 12.67 -10.61
CA GLU A 51 8.62 13.10 -11.30
C GLU A 51 8.64 14.63 -11.51
N SER A 52 7.52 15.20 -11.96
CA SER A 52 7.44 16.65 -12.24
C SER A 52 7.44 17.52 -10.97
N ILE A 53 6.79 17.08 -9.89
CA ILE A 53 6.63 17.88 -8.67
C ILE A 53 7.77 17.66 -7.68
N PHE A 54 8.17 16.40 -7.46
CA PHE A 54 9.16 16.03 -6.45
C PHE A 54 10.53 15.70 -7.03
N GLY A 55 10.61 15.30 -8.31
CA GLY A 55 11.84 14.78 -8.92
C GLY A 55 12.16 13.32 -8.55
N TYR A 56 11.26 12.67 -7.81
CA TYR A 56 11.35 11.26 -7.41
C TYR A 56 9.95 10.70 -7.18
N TYR A 57 9.81 9.37 -7.18
CA TYR A 57 8.53 8.73 -6.89
C TYR A 57 8.20 8.87 -5.40
N LEU A 58 7.12 9.58 -5.09
CA LEU A 58 6.65 9.68 -3.72
C LEU A 58 5.98 8.37 -3.31
N HIS A 59 6.72 7.52 -2.60
CA HIS A 59 6.25 6.23 -2.12
C HIS A 59 5.23 6.41 -1.00
N HIS A 60 4.02 5.92 -1.22
CA HIS A 60 3.04 5.74 -0.15
C HIS A 60 3.29 4.40 0.55
N ILE A 61 3.52 4.45 1.87
CA ILE A 61 3.61 3.26 2.72
C ILE A 61 2.34 3.26 3.56
N PRO A 62 1.43 2.28 3.39
CA PRO A 62 0.21 2.21 4.18
C PRO A 62 0.55 2.23 5.67
N TYR A 63 0.05 3.24 6.38
CA TYR A 63 0.13 3.30 7.82
C TYR A 63 -1.19 2.83 8.39
N TRP A 64 -1.19 1.64 8.97
CA TRP A 64 -2.36 1.12 9.67
C TRP A 64 -2.35 1.64 11.10
N THR A 65 -3.02 2.77 11.35
CA THR A 65 -3.42 3.09 12.72
C THR A 65 -4.45 2.05 13.11
N ALA A 66 -4.09 1.16 14.03
CA ALA A 66 -5.07 0.30 14.66
C ALA A 66 -6.08 1.21 15.34
N GLY A 67 -7.25 1.39 14.73
CA GLY A 67 -8.44 1.85 15.42
C GLY A 67 -8.72 0.84 16.53
N SER A 68 -8.15 1.09 17.70
CA SER A 68 -8.42 0.61 19.07
C SER A 68 -9.00 -0.78 19.36
N GLU A 69 -9.15 -1.74 18.43
CA GLU A 69 -9.73 -3.05 18.77
C GLU A 69 -9.13 -4.28 18.07
N ASP A 70 -8.25 -4.15 17.06
CA ASP A 70 -7.75 -5.34 16.37
C ASP A 70 -6.23 -5.55 16.48
N GLN A 71 -5.84 -6.03 17.67
CA GLN A 71 -4.46 -6.37 18.03
C GLN A 71 -3.84 -7.41 17.07
N GLN A 72 -4.67 -8.27 16.45
CA GLN A 72 -4.24 -9.21 15.43
C GLN A 72 -3.82 -8.51 14.14
N THR A 73 -4.61 -7.55 13.67
CA THR A 73 -4.26 -6.78 12.47
C THR A 73 -2.97 -6.00 12.68
N GLN A 74 -2.76 -5.42 13.86
CA GLN A 74 -1.49 -4.75 14.17
C GLN A 74 -0.30 -5.70 14.26
N ALA A 75 -0.48 -6.92 14.78
CA ALA A 75 0.55 -7.96 14.77
C ALA A 75 0.91 -8.41 13.34
N ILE A 76 -0.07 -8.49 12.43
CA ILE A 76 0.15 -8.87 11.02
C ILE A 76 0.94 -7.78 10.29
N VAL A 77 0.56 -6.50 10.41
CA VAL A 77 1.25 -5.39 9.71
C VAL A 77 2.63 -5.10 10.30
N SER A 78 2.85 -5.39 11.59
CA SER A 78 4.17 -5.26 12.24
C SER A 78 5.05 -6.50 12.07
N SER A 79 4.47 -7.62 11.65
CA SER A 79 5.23 -8.85 11.38
C SER A 79 6.27 -8.62 10.28
N LEU A 80 7.38 -9.36 10.37
CA LEU A 80 8.43 -9.37 9.35
C LEU A 80 7.87 -9.61 7.95
N ASP A 81 6.78 -10.37 7.83
CA ASP A 81 6.12 -10.63 6.56
C ASP A 81 5.67 -9.35 5.87
N PHE A 82 5.15 -8.33 6.55
CA PHE A 82 4.71 -7.11 5.84
C PHE A 82 5.89 -6.32 5.25
N LYS A 83 7.09 -6.45 5.84
CA LYS A 83 8.32 -5.79 5.37
C LYS A 83 9.04 -6.59 4.28
N ILE A 84 8.70 -7.87 4.09
CA ILE A 84 9.28 -8.71 3.04
C ILE A 84 8.52 -8.45 1.74
N PRO A 85 9.21 -8.04 0.65
CA PRO A 85 8.58 -7.88 -0.65
C PRO A 85 7.89 -9.17 -1.10
N MET A 86 6.74 -9.05 -1.76
CA MET A 86 5.94 -10.21 -2.19
C MET A 86 6.77 -11.23 -2.98
N TYR A 87 7.67 -10.78 -3.85
CA TYR A 87 8.50 -11.70 -4.65
C TYR A 87 9.44 -12.57 -3.80
N MET A 88 9.92 -12.07 -2.65
CA MET A 88 10.73 -12.86 -1.71
C MET A 88 9.87 -13.90 -0.99
N LYS A 89 8.64 -13.54 -0.61
CA LYS A 89 7.67 -14.52 -0.06
C LYS A 89 7.41 -15.65 -1.04
N LEU A 90 7.13 -15.30 -2.29
CA LEU A 90 6.89 -16.27 -3.36
C LEU A 90 8.12 -17.18 -3.58
N LYS A 91 9.33 -16.60 -3.61
CA LYS A 91 10.57 -17.37 -3.74
C LYS A 91 10.77 -18.37 -2.59
N ASN A 92 10.47 -17.98 -1.35
CA ASN A 92 10.55 -18.86 -0.18
C ASN A 92 9.54 -20.01 -0.25
N LEU A 93 8.40 -19.79 -0.91
CA LEU A 93 7.40 -20.83 -1.21
C LEU A 93 7.77 -21.69 -2.43
N GLY A 94 8.96 -21.52 -3.02
CA GLY A 94 9.39 -22.26 -4.20
C GLY A 94 8.85 -21.72 -5.52
N ILE A 95 8.08 -20.62 -5.50
CA ILE A 95 7.55 -19.95 -6.70
C ILE A 95 8.65 -19.04 -7.25
N ARG A 96 9.43 -19.56 -8.20
CA ARG A 96 10.59 -18.88 -8.78
C ARG A 96 10.33 -18.23 -10.14
N HIS A 97 9.19 -18.54 -10.74
CA HIS A 97 8.76 -18.01 -12.02
C HIS A 97 7.31 -17.57 -11.91
N LEU A 98 7.05 -16.28 -12.14
CA LEU A 98 5.69 -15.72 -12.27
C LEU A 98 5.18 -16.05 -13.67
N ASN A 99 4.94 -17.33 -13.95
CA ASN A 99 4.31 -17.80 -15.19
C ASN A 99 2.85 -18.19 -14.92
N GLU A 100 2.14 -18.55 -15.99
CA GLU A 100 0.71 -18.91 -15.99
C GLU A 100 0.34 -19.98 -14.95
N THR A 101 1.31 -20.80 -14.52
CA THR A 101 1.12 -21.82 -13.49
C THR A 101 0.76 -21.22 -12.12
N VAL A 102 1.14 -19.99 -11.81
CA VAL A 102 0.74 -19.31 -10.56
C VAL A 102 -0.77 -19.05 -10.51
N TRP A 103 -1.41 -18.88 -11.67
CA TRP A 103 -2.87 -18.64 -11.75
C TRP A 103 -3.68 -19.92 -11.54
N THR A 104 -3.13 -21.09 -11.89
CA THR A 104 -3.82 -22.38 -11.78
C THR A 104 -3.69 -23.04 -10.41
N TYR A 105 -2.73 -22.62 -9.58
CA TYR A 105 -2.70 -22.99 -8.17
C TYR A 105 -3.85 -22.29 -7.45
N LYS A 106 -4.98 -22.98 -7.29
CA LYS A 106 -6.08 -22.53 -6.43
C LYS A 106 -5.50 -22.20 -5.06
N THR A 107 -5.77 -20.99 -4.58
CA THR A 107 -5.33 -20.45 -3.29
C THR A 107 -5.56 -21.42 -2.11
N SER A 108 -6.55 -22.32 -2.23
CA SER A 108 -6.84 -23.38 -1.26
C SER A 108 -5.76 -24.46 -1.13
N GLU A 109 -5.04 -24.81 -2.20
CA GLU A 109 -4.01 -25.87 -2.16
C GLU A 109 -2.69 -25.38 -1.55
N LEU A 110 -2.33 -24.11 -1.81
CA LEU A 110 -1.16 -23.47 -1.20
C LEU A 110 -1.31 -23.34 0.33
N ASN A 111 -2.49 -22.95 0.81
CA ASN A 111 -2.75 -22.81 2.25
C ASN A 111 -2.64 -24.15 3.01
N ASN A 112 -2.99 -25.28 2.38
CA ASN A 112 -2.89 -26.60 3.00
C ASN A 112 -1.44 -27.11 3.09
N ASN A 113 -0.59 -26.79 2.10
CA ASN A 113 0.83 -27.15 2.13
C ASN A 113 1.66 -26.26 3.07
N ILE A 114 1.28 -25.00 3.26
CA ILE A 114 1.93 -24.12 4.25
C ILE A 114 1.66 -24.64 5.67
N LYS A 115 0.43 -25.06 6.00
CA LYS A 115 0.13 -25.65 7.31
C LYS A 115 0.95 -26.90 7.63
N LYS A 116 1.21 -27.76 6.63
CA LYS A 116 2.03 -28.97 6.81
C LYS A 116 3.51 -28.68 7.12
N ASN A 117 4.05 -27.55 6.68
CA ASN A 117 5.47 -27.23 6.87
C ASN A 117 5.76 -26.40 8.13
N VAL A 118 4.74 -26.01 8.89
CA VAL A 118 4.86 -25.26 10.16
C VAL A 118 4.65 -26.16 11.38
N GLU A 119 4.17 -27.40 11.20
CA GLU A 119 3.97 -28.41 12.26
C GLU A 119 5.11 -29.44 12.38
N LEU A 120 6.37 -29.02 12.27
CA LEU A 120 7.56 -29.84 12.57
C LEU A 120 8.48 -29.15 13.57
#